data_AF-A0A1M5I4G9-F1
#
_entry.id   AF-A0A1M5I4G9-F1
#
_cell.length_a   1.000
_cell.length_b   1.000
_cell.length_c   1.000
_cell.angle_alpha   90.00
_cell.angle_beta   90.00
_cell.angle_gamma   90.00
#
_symmetry.space_group_name_H-M   'P 1'
#
loop_
_entity.id
_entity.type
_entity.pdbx_description
1 polymer ?
#
loop_
_entity_poly.entity_id
_entity_poly.type
_entity_poly.pdbx_seq_one_letter_code
_entity_poly.pdbx_strand_id
1 'polypeptide(L)'
;MNSTKSAFSVIEKELRDIKGKNQSIIAGHYCIADGLEDLSNEGESEVHSFELGLESFKYLKSKGNKVSFNLWINDIGVDISFRKEFKELYKIPENYLMILDQYDVKSSELDIYFESSVRNRAMLEFRKRYKVSPEKYTLFNSNEQSLVRCINNDQCEISESKTAYTIMGPDGNPIVMREGASVKCNLILATLLHLVYNKHQSEDIIHISNDIYVDRVRLGEYVASEVYNLKSYCHSFFCDEENSYKKDWS
;
A
#
# COMPACT_ATOMS: atom_id res chain seq x y z
N MET A 1 -12.05 -33.25 -15.80
CA MET A 1 -12.29 -31.84 -15.44
C MET A 1 -11.20 -31.45 -14.47
N ASN A 2 -10.16 -30.75 -14.94
CA ASN A 2 -9.14 -30.20 -14.05
C ASN A 2 -9.80 -29.07 -13.26
N SER A 3 -9.81 -29.17 -11.93
CA SER A 3 -10.28 -28.08 -11.07
C SER A 3 -9.31 -26.92 -11.23
N THR A 4 -9.69 -25.89 -11.97
CA THR A 4 -9.09 -24.57 -11.83
C THR A 4 -9.24 -24.19 -10.37
N LYS A 5 -8.12 -24.20 -9.64
CA LYS A 5 -8.05 -23.61 -8.31
C LYS A 5 -8.48 -22.16 -8.47
N SER A 6 -9.50 -21.70 -7.73
CA SER A 6 -9.86 -20.28 -7.73
C SER A 6 -8.64 -19.46 -7.29
N ALA A 7 -8.46 -18.24 -7.83
CA ALA A 7 -7.38 -17.34 -7.43
C ALA A 7 -7.33 -17.13 -5.91
N PHE A 8 -8.48 -17.15 -5.24
CA PHE A 8 -8.54 -17.09 -3.78
C PHE A 8 -7.92 -18.28 -3.05
N SER A 9 -7.86 -19.48 -3.64
CA SER A 9 -7.35 -20.68 -2.96
C SER A 9 -5.89 -20.58 -2.51
N VAL A 10 -5.07 -19.78 -3.20
CA VAL A 10 -3.69 -19.48 -2.80
C VAL A 10 -3.69 -18.65 -1.52
N ILE A 11 -4.51 -17.60 -1.48
CA ILE A 11 -4.66 -16.73 -0.32
C ILE A 11 -5.26 -17.50 0.85
N GLU A 12 -6.35 -18.23 0.62
CA GLU A 12 -7.06 -18.99 1.66
C GLU A 12 -6.13 -19.94 2.42
N LYS A 13 -5.24 -20.63 1.69
CA LYS A 13 -4.27 -21.55 2.30
C LYS A 13 -3.42 -20.84 3.34
N GLU A 14 -2.91 -19.65 3.01
CA GLU A 14 -2.07 -18.87 3.91
C GLU A 14 -2.88 -18.29 5.07
N LEU A 15 -4.10 -17.79 4.79
CA LEU A 15 -5.00 -17.28 5.82
C LEU A 15 -5.41 -18.33 6.86
N ARG A 16 -5.39 -19.63 6.51
CA ARG A 16 -5.63 -20.73 7.47
C ARG A 16 -4.54 -20.83 8.53
N ASP A 17 -3.31 -20.47 8.18
CA ASP A 17 -2.14 -20.62 9.03
C ASP A 17 -1.83 -19.35 9.84
N ILE A 18 -2.49 -18.23 9.51
CA ILE A 18 -2.39 -16.98 10.27
C ILE A 18 -2.96 -17.18 11.69
N LYS A 19 -2.11 -16.91 12.69
CA LYS A 19 -2.45 -17.07 14.10
C LYS A 19 -3.10 -15.84 14.72
N GLY A 20 -2.81 -14.65 14.19
CA GLY A 20 -3.37 -13.44 14.75
C GLY A 20 -4.89 -13.45 14.70
N LYS A 21 -5.51 -12.70 15.59
CA LYS A 21 -6.97 -12.57 15.71
C LYS A 21 -7.48 -11.18 15.37
N ASN A 22 -6.55 -10.24 15.18
CA ASN A 22 -6.85 -8.88 14.77
C ASN A 22 -6.11 -8.58 13.47
N GLN A 23 -6.83 -8.57 12.35
CA GLN A 23 -6.26 -8.37 11.02
C GLN A 23 -6.74 -7.08 10.37
N SER A 24 -5.89 -6.54 9.52
CA SER A 24 -6.28 -5.50 8.56
C SER A 24 -5.97 -5.96 7.15
N ILE A 25 -6.94 -5.84 6.27
CA ILE A 25 -6.78 -6.08 4.83
C ILE A 25 -6.62 -4.72 4.15
N ILE A 26 -5.62 -4.58 3.30
CA ILE A 26 -5.45 -3.47 2.37
C ILE A 26 -5.59 -4.06 0.97
N ALA A 27 -6.59 -3.61 0.21
CA ALA A 27 -6.91 -4.15 -1.12
C ALA A 27 -7.69 -3.13 -1.97
N GLY A 28 -7.70 -3.34 -3.29
CA GLY A 28 -8.37 -2.44 -4.24
C GLY A 28 -7.67 -1.09 -4.34
N HIS A 29 -6.33 -1.07 -4.38
CA HIS A 29 -5.63 0.19 -4.59
C HIS A 29 -5.92 0.71 -6.00
N TYR A 30 -6.33 1.96 -6.17
CA TYR A 30 -6.51 2.49 -7.53
C TYR A 30 -6.20 3.99 -7.63
N CYS A 31 -5.94 4.46 -8.84
CA CYS A 31 -5.59 5.82 -9.18
C CYS A 31 -6.78 6.60 -9.76
N ILE A 32 -6.90 7.87 -9.35
CA ILE A 32 -7.92 8.81 -9.87
C ILE A 32 -7.33 9.73 -10.96
N ALA A 33 -6.14 9.42 -11.48
CA ALA A 33 -5.53 10.24 -12.53
C ALA A 33 -6.13 9.90 -13.89
N ASP A 34 -6.52 10.94 -14.63
CA ASP A 34 -6.92 10.81 -16.03
C ASP A 34 -5.78 10.20 -16.85
N GLY A 35 -6.10 9.20 -17.69
CA GLY A 35 -5.13 8.56 -18.59
C GLY A 35 -4.31 7.41 -17.97
N LEU A 36 -4.61 6.98 -16.75
CA LEU A 36 -4.09 5.74 -16.15
C LEU A 36 -5.22 4.71 -15.98
N GLU A 37 -5.88 4.36 -17.09
CA GLU A 37 -7.06 3.49 -17.10
C GLU A 37 -6.80 2.11 -16.46
N ASP A 38 -5.66 1.50 -16.78
CA ASP A 38 -5.25 0.19 -16.25
C ASP A 38 -5.02 0.19 -14.73
N LEU A 39 -4.78 1.36 -14.14
CA LEU A 39 -4.59 1.55 -12.69
C LEU A 39 -5.79 2.21 -12.03
N SER A 40 -6.87 2.43 -12.78
CA SER A 40 -8.08 3.07 -12.29
C SER A 40 -8.95 2.09 -11.52
N ASN A 41 -10.08 2.58 -10.98
CA ASN A 41 -11.06 1.69 -10.37
C ASN A 41 -11.69 0.71 -11.38
N GLU A 42 -11.56 0.93 -12.69
CA GLU A 42 -12.01 0.00 -13.74
C GLU A 42 -10.88 -0.92 -14.24
N GLY A 43 -9.64 -0.73 -13.77
CA GLY A 43 -8.52 -1.59 -14.13
C GLY A 43 -8.75 -3.00 -13.60
N GLU A 44 -8.70 -4.01 -14.48
CA GLU A 44 -9.09 -5.38 -14.15
C GLU A 44 -8.31 -5.96 -12.96
N SER A 45 -7.01 -5.73 -12.90
CA SER A 45 -6.17 -6.18 -11.78
C SER A 45 -6.48 -5.46 -10.46
N GLU A 46 -6.88 -4.19 -10.50
CA GLU A 46 -7.26 -3.45 -9.27
C GLU A 46 -8.62 -3.92 -8.76
N VAL A 47 -9.59 -4.13 -9.66
CA VAL A 47 -10.88 -4.77 -9.36
C VAL A 47 -10.66 -6.16 -8.77
N HIS A 48 -9.83 -6.98 -9.39
CA HIS A 48 -9.57 -8.34 -8.92
C HIS A 48 -8.91 -8.34 -7.53
N SER A 49 -7.97 -7.43 -7.27
CA SER A 49 -7.38 -7.26 -5.94
C SER A 49 -8.43 -6.92 -4.88
N PHE A 50 -9.43 -6.10 -5.24
CA PHE A 50 -10.53 -5.71 -4.36
C PHE A 50 -11.45 -6.90 -4.03
N GLU A 51 -11.81 -7.71 -5.03
CA GLU A 51 -12.59 -8.94 -4.87
C GLU A 51 -11.88 -9.95 -3.96
N LEU A 52 -10.61 -10.24 -4.22
CA LEU A 52 -9.79 -11.12 -3.39
C LEU A 52 -9.67 -10.61 -1.95
N GLY A 53 -9.61 -9.29 -1.77
CA GLY A 53 -9.70 -8.65 -0.46
C GLY A 53 -11.01 -8.97 0.25
N LEU A 54 -12.15 -8.89 -0.44
CA LEU A 54 -13.47 -9.09 0.16
C LEU A 54 -13.70 -10.57 0.47
N GLU A 55 -13.24 -11.48 -0.38
CA GLU A 55 -13.19 -12.92 -0.09
C GLU A 55 -12.39 -13.19 1.20
N SER A 56 -11.19 -12.60 1.31
CA SER A 56 -10.35 -12.69 2.50
C SER A 56 -11.04 -12.14 3.75
N PHE A 57 -11.73 -11.01 3.61
CA PHE A 57 -12.46 -10.37 4.70
C PHE A 57 -13.60 -11.24 5.23
N LYS A 58 -14.44 -11.77 4.34
CA LYS A 58 -15.55 -12.67 4.71
C LYS A 58 -15.03 -13.95 5.31
N TYR A 59 -13.98 -14.52 4.72
CA TYR A 59 -13.33 -15.72 5.23
C TYR A 59 -12.85 -15.52 6.68
N LEU A 60 -12.05 -14.50 6.95
CA LEU A 60 -11.51 -14.23 8.29
C LEU A 60 -12.60 -13.87 9.31
N LYS A 61 -13.62 -13.07 8.92
CA LYS A 61 -14.79 -12.80 9.78
C LYS A 61 -15.53 -14.09 10.13
N SER A 62 -15.69 -15.03 9.18
CA SER A 62 -16.34 -16.33 9.44
C SER A 62 -15.58 -17.20 10.46
N LYS A 63 -14.28 -16.96 10.63
CA LYS A 63 -13.44 -17.62 11.65
C LYS A 63 -13.51 -16.93 13.02
N GLY A 64 -14.32 -15.89 13.16
CA GLY A 64 -14.48 -15.13 14.40
C GLY A 64 -13.36 -14.13 14.66
N ASN A 65 -12.54 -13.80 13.64
CA ASN A 65 -11.49 -12.81 13.80
C ASN A 65 -12.05 -11.38 13.74
N LYS A 66 -11.35 -10.44 14.38
CA LYS A 66 -11.60 -9.00 14.20
C LYS A 66 -10.84 -8.56 12.95
N VAL A 67 -11.57 -8.06 11.95
CA VAL A 67 -10.99 -7.71 10.64
C VAL A 67 -11.42 -6.30 10.25
N SER A 68 -10.48 -5.44 9.84
CA SER A 68 -10.78 -4.20 9.12
C SER A 68 -10.43 -4.31 7.64
N PHE A 69 -11.20 -3.64 6.80
CA PHE A 69 -10.96 -3.53 5.36
C PHE A 69 -10.56 -2.09 5.03
N ASN A 70 -9.41 -1.91 4.39
CA ASN A 70 -8.83 -0.59 4.14
C ASN A 70 -8.65 -0.40 2.63
N LEU A 71 -9.42 0.52 2.07
CA LEU A 71 -9.33 0.91 0.66
C LEU A 71 -8.31 2.05 0.52
N TRP A 72 -7.30 1.87 -0.32
CA TRP A 72 -6.25 2.87 -0.53
C TRP A 72 -6.35 3.53 -1.90
N ILE A 73 -6.55 4.84 -1.91
CA ILE A 73 -6.86 5.59 -3.13
C ILE A 73 -5.71 6.53 -3.47
N ASN A 74 -5.17 6.42 -4.68
CA ASN A 74 -4.18 7.34 -5.21
C ASN A 74 -4.84 8.57 -5.85
N ASP A 75 -4.99 9.62 -5.04
CA ASP A 75 -5.51 10.93 -5.44
C ASP A 75 -4.41 11.95 -5.78
N ILE A 76 -3.18 11.50 -6.03
CA ILE A 76 -2.06 12.42 -6.33
C ILE A 76 -2.24 13.14 -7.67
N GLY A 77 -2.96 12.53 -8.62
CA GLY A 77 -3.33 13.14 -9.90
C GLY A 77 -4.34 14.29 -9.78
N VAL A 78 -5.13 14.33 -8.69
CA VAL A 78 -6.07 15.43 -8.44
C VAL A 78 -5.30 16.70 -8.13
N ASP A 79 -5.68 17.83 -8.74
CA ASP A 79 -5.04 19.12 -8.48
C ASP A 79 -5.19 19.53 -6.99
N ILE A 80 -4.11 20.09 -6.43
CA ILE A 80 -4.00 20.43 -5.01
C ILE A 80 -5.16 21.30 -4.52
N SER A 81 -5.63 22.24 -5.36
CA SER A 81 -6.72 23.16 -5.02
C SER A 81 -8.07 22.46 -4.85
N PHE A 82 -8.29 21.35 -5.58
CA PHE A 82 -9.54 20.58 -5.54
C PHE A 82 -9.49 19.36 -4.61
N ARG A 83 -8.29 18.91 -4.18
CA ARG A 83 -8.15 17.71 -3.33
C ARG A 83 -8.99 17.73 -2.05
N LYS A 84 -9.17 18.89 -1.42
CA LYS A 84 -9.95 18.99 -0.19
C LYS A 84 -11.43 18.68 -0.47
N GLU A 85 -12.01 19.39 -1.44
CA GLU A 85 -13.39 19.20 -1.87
C GLU A 85 -13.62 17.77 -2.38
N PHE A 86 -12.71 17.27 -3.21
CA PHE A 86 -12.75 15.89 -3.70
C PHE A 86 -12.91 14.87 -2.57
N LYS A 87 -12.10 14.97 -1.51
CA LYS A 87 -12.17 14.04 -0.36
C LYS A 87 -13.44 14.19 0.46
N GLU A 88 -13.97 15.40 0.60
CA GLU A 88 -15.21 15.66 1.33
C GLU A 88 -16.43 15.12 0.60
N LEU A 89 -16.40 15.12 -0.74
CA LEU A 89 -17.49 14.65 -1.61
C LEU A 89 -17.27 13.22 -2.15
N TYR A 90 -16.16 12.59 -1.78
CA TYR A 90 -15.75 11.31 -2.33
C TYR A 90 -16.82 10.23 -2.10
N LYS A 91 -17.07 9.45 -3.14
CA LYS A 91 -17.91 8.26 -3.11
C LYS A 91 -17.12 7.09 -3.69
N ILE A 92 -17.33 5.91 -3.10
CA ILE A 92 -16.81 4.67 -3.66
C ILE A 92 -17.40 4.50 -5.07
N PRO A 93 -16.59 4.14 -6.07
CA PRO A 93 -17.04 3.90 -7.43
C PRO A 93 -18.18 2.86 -7.52
N GLU A 94 -19.05 3.01 -8.52
CA GLU A 94 -20.25 2.17 -8.67
C GLU A 94 -19.89 0.69 -8.83
N ASN A 95 -18.87 0.38 -9.62
CA ASN A 95 -18.41 -0.99 -9.81
C ASN A 95 -17.94 -1.63 -8.47
N TYR A 96 -17.23 -0.89 -7.63
CA TYR A 96 -16.83 -1.35 -6.29
C TYR A 96 -18.03 -1.48 -5.35
N LEU A 97 -19.04 -0.61 -5.44
CA LEU A 97 -20.28 -0.74 -4.69
C LEU A 97 -21.05 -2.01 -5.07
N MET A 98 -21.10 -2.34 -6.37
CA MET A 98 -21.73 -3.58 -6.84
C MET A 98 -21.01 -4.82 -6.30
N ILE A 99 -19.68 -4.82 -6.27
CA ILE A 99 -18.89 -5.91 -5.68
C ILE A 99 -19.17 -6.03 -4.18
N LEU A 100 -19.18 -4.91 -3.46
CA LEU A 100 -19.51 -4.89 -2.02
C LEU A 100 -20.88 -5.51 -1.73
N ASP A 101 -21.89 -5.20 -2.54
CA ASP A 101 -23.23 -5.76 -2.42
C ASP A 101 -23.24 -7.28 -2.66
N GLN A 102 -22.46 -7.79 -3.62
CA GLN A 102 -22.32 -9.24 -3.86
C GLN A 102 -21.75 -9.98 -2.64
N TYR A 103 -20.83 -9.33 -1.91
CA TYR A 103 -20.23 -9.89 -0.69
C TYR A 103 -21.03 -9.58 0.59
N ASP A 104 -22.18 -8.91 0.51
CA ASP A 104 -22.95 -8.44 1.67
C ASP A 104 -22.06 -7.67 2.66
N VAL A 105 -21.32 -6.68 2.14
CA VAL A 105 -20.46 -5.77 2.91
C VAL A 105 -20.92 -4.35 2.67
N LYS A 106 -21.19 -3.60 3.75
CA LYS A 106 -21.60 -2.19 3.61
C LYS A 106 -20.39 -1.31 3.37
N SER A 107 -20.54 -0.27 2.55
CA SER A 107 -19.49 0.75 2.34
C SER A 107 -19.01 1.41 3.63
N SER A 108 -19.87 1.51 4.64
CA SER A 108 -19.52 2.02 5.98
C SER A 108 -18.57 1.11 6.77
N GLU A 109 -18.35 -0.13 6.34
CA GLU A 109 -17.38 -1.06 6.95
C GLU A 109 -15.96 -0.87 6.40
N LEU A 110 -15.79 -0.07 5.35
CA LEU A 110 -14.50 0.21 4.73
C LEU A 110 -13.89 1.47 5.34
N ASP A 111 -12.60 1.37 5.62
CA ASP A 111 -11.76 2.52 5.96
C ASP A 111 -11.05 3.03 4.72
N ILE A 112 -11.27 4.30 4.38
CA ILE A 112 -10.71 4.90 3.18
C ILE A 112 -9.46 5.71 3.52
N TYR A 113 -8.36 5.44 2.81
CA TYR A 113 -7.11 6.16 2.91
C TYR A 113 -6.77 6.82 1.58
N PHE A 114 -6.58 8.15 1.59
CA PHE A 114 -6.11 8.88 0.41
C PHE A 114 -4.59 9.03 0.43
N GLU A 115 -3.93 8.68 -0.66
CA GLU A 115 -2.48 8.71 -0.79
C GLU A 115 -1.88 10.09 -0.49
N SER A 116 -2.53 11.17 -0.94
CA SER A 116 -2.04 12.53 -0.65
C SER A 116 -2.11 12.86 0.85
N SER A 117 -3.10 12.34 1.58
CA SER A 117 -3.18 12.47 3.05
C SER A 117 -2.08 11.67 3.73
N VAL A 118 -1.85 10.44 3.29
CA VAL A 118 -0.78 9.57 3.80
C VAL A 118 0.59 10.20 3.52
N ARG A 119 0.82 10.73 2.32
CA ARG A 119 2.05 11.43 1.92
C ARG A 119 2.35 12.64 2.80
N ASN A 120 1.33 13.45 3.10
CA ASN A 120 1.48 14.58 4.02
C ASN A 120 1.86 14.11 5.42
N ARG A 121 1.22 13.03 5.90
CA ARG A 121 1.56 12.43 7.18
C ARG A 121 2.98 11.88 7.18
N ALA A 122 3.40 11.24 6.10
CA ALA A 122 4.72 10.68 5.92
C ALA A 122 5.82 11.74 6.02
N MET A 123 5.61 12.92 5.43
CA MET A 123 6.52 14.06 5.58
C MET A 123 6.66 14.52 7.04
N LEU A 124 5.54 14.62 7.76
CA LEU A 124 5.53 15.05 9.16
C LEU A 124 6.21 14.03 10.07
N GLU A 125 5.89 12.75 9.90
CA GLU A 125 6.49 11.67 10.68
C GLU A 125 7.99 11.52 10.38
N PHE A 126 8.41 11.62 9.10
CA PHE A 126 9.81 11.62 8.73
C PHE A 126 10.60 12.70 9.48
N ARG A 127 10.10 13.94 9.53
CA ARG A 127 10.78 15.04 10.25
C ARG A 127 10.95 14.75 11.73
N LYS A 128 9.94 14.16 12.37
CA LYS A 128 10.01 13.78 13.79
C LYS A 128 11.05 12.68 14.00
N ARG A 129 11.03 11.64 13.16
CA ARG A 129 11.92 10.47 13.28
C ARG A 129 13.37 10.85 12.99
N TYR A 130 13.63 11.62 11.94
CA TYR A 130 14.96 12.16 11.63
C TYR A 130 15.52 13.01 12.77
N LYS A 131 14.67 13.81 13.45
CA LYS A 131 15.12 14.59 14.61
C LYS A 131 15.53 13.72 15.80
N VAL A 132 14.87 12.58 15.99
CA VAL A 132 15.10 11.68 17.13
C VAL A 132 16.27 10.74 16.89
N SER A 133 16.40 10.22 15.67
CA SER A 133 17.43 9.23 15.28
C SER A 133 18.05 9.60 13.93
N PRO A 134 18.78 10.72 13.84
CA PRO A 134 19.39 11.17 12.58
C PRO A 134 20.40 10.17 12.02
N GLU A 135 21.06 9.39 12.89
CA GLU A 135 22.07 8.38 12.54
C GLU A 135 21.53 7.22 11.71
N LYS A 136 20.22 6.97 11.73
CA LYS A 136 19.58 5.97 10.86
C LYS A 136 19.55 6.39 9.39
N TYR A 137 19.79 7.66 9.11
CA TYR A 137 19.63 8.24 7.78
C TYR A 137 20.97 8.63 7.18
N THR A 138 21.17 8.29 5.92
CA THR A 138 22.32 8.74 5.14
C THR A 138 21.86 9.75 4.10
N LEU A 139 22.63 10.85 3.98
CA LEU A 139 22.34 11.94 3.06
C LEU A 139 23.22 11.78 1.83
N PHE A 140 22.59 11.78 0.66
CA PHE A 140 23.25 11.67 -0.63
C PHE A 140 22.86 12.84 -1.52
N ASN A 141 23.64 13.06 -2.58
CA ASN A 141 23.18 13.90 -3.69
C ASN A 141 22.13 13.11 -4.49
N SER A 142 21.02 13.75 -4.85
CA SER A 142 19.96 13.09 -5.62
C SER A 142 20.45 12.58 -6.99
N ASN A 143 21.58 13.06 -7.52
CA ASN A 143 22.11 12.58 -8.79
C ASN A 143 22.90 11.26 -8.67
N GLU A 144 23.04 10.71 -7.47
CA GLU A 144 23.78 9.46 -7.26
C GLU A 144 23.03 8.27 -7.86
N GLN A 145 23.76 7.48 -8.68
CA GLN A 145 23.19 6.38 -9.46
C GLN A 145 22.87 5.14 -8.63
N SER A 146 23.52 4.97 -7.47
CA SER A 146 23.28 3.86 -6.54
C SER A 146 21.96 3.97 -5.78
N LEU A 147 21.23 5.08 -5.91
CA LEU A 147 20.03 5.38 -5.15
C LEU A 147 18.83 4.61 -5.68
N VAL A 148 18.26 3.75 -4.84
CA VAL A 148 17.04 3.00 -5.15
C VAL A 148 15.84 3.90 -4.96
N ARG A 149 15.21 4.25 -6.07
CA ARG A 149 13.92 4.94 -6.12
C ARG A 149 12.88 3.88 -6.44
N CYS A 150 11.82 3.90 -5.67
CA CYS A 150 10.79 2.88 -5.68
C CYS A 150 9.97 2.79 -6.99
N ILE A 151 10.35 3.56 -8.03
CA ILE A 151 9.82 3.53 -9.40
C ILE A 151 10.95 3.99 -10.36
N ASN A 152 11.18 3.24 -11.44
CA ASN A 152 11.99 3.67 -12.60
C ASN A 152 11.29 4.83 -13.31
N ASN A 153 11.46 6.06 -12.81
CA ASN A 153 11.05 7.23 -13.55
C ASN A 153 12.24 7.74 -14.38
N ASP A 154 12.33 7.25 -15.61
CA ASP A 154 13.15 7.86 -16.68
C ASP A 154 12.74 9.33 -16.97
N GLN A 155 11.64 9.81 -16.37
CA GLN A 155 11.12 11.17 -16.49
C GLN A 155 11.31 12.07 -15.26
N CYS A 156 12.22 11.74 -14.35
CA CYS A 156 12.71 12.74 -13.40
C CYS A 156 14.00 13.34 -13.94
N GLU A 157 13.89 14.37 -14.78
CA GLU A 157 15.05 15.24 -15.06
C GLU A 157 15.57 15.76 -13.72
N ILE A 158 16.69 15.21 -13.25
CA ILE A 158 17.33 15.61 -12.00
C ILE A 158 18.11 16.90 -12.27
N SER A 159 17.37 18.00 -12.46
CA SER A 159 17.93 19.29 -12.85
C SER A 159 18.45 20.11 -11.67
N GLU A 160 18.34 19.63 -10.43
CA GLU A 160 18.79 20.33 -9.23
C GLU A 160 19.50 19.40 -8.25
N SER A 161 20.62 19.85 -7.68
CA SER A 161 21.34 19.20 -6.58
C SER A 161 20.50 19.18 -5.30
N LYS A 162 19.55 18.24 -5.22
CA LYS A 162 18.70 18.03 -4.05
C LYS A 162 19.37 17.04 -3.09
N THR A 163 19.14 17.21 -1.80
CA THR A 163 19.50 16.19 -0.81
C THR A 163 18.50 15.04 -0.83
N ALA A 164 19.01 13.84 -1.05
CA ALA A 164 18.30 12.58 -0.88
C ALA A 164 18.53 12.06 0.53
N TYR A 165 17.44 11.85 1.28
CA TYR A 165 17.47 11.19 2.58
C TYR A 165 17.16 9.72 2.37
N THR A 166 18.06 8.87 2.86
CA THR A 166 18.01 7.43 2.60
C THR A 166 18.13 6.62 3.89
N ILE A 167 17.71 5.37 3.81
CA ILE A 167 18.10 4.32 4.76
C ILE A 167 18.75 3.18 3.98
N MET A 168 19.52 2.33 4.65
CA MET A 168 20.06 1.13 4.01
C MET A 168 18.93 0.14 3.72
N GLY A 169 18.79 -0.28 2.47
CA GLY A 169 17.80 -1.25 2.04
C GLY A 169 18.14 -2.70 2.35
N PRO A 170 17.20 -3.63 2.12
CA PRO A 170 17.40 -5.05 2.42
C PRO A 170 18.55 -5.66 1.60
N ASP A 171 18.78 -5.16 0.39
CA ASP A 171 19.84 -5.61 -0.51
C ASP A 171 21.17 -4.85 -0.32
N GLY A 172 21.28 -4.03 0.74
CA GLY A 172 22.46 -3.20 1.00
C GLY A 172 22.60 -1.97 0.11
N ASN A 173 21.56 -1.62 -0.66
CA ASN A 173 21.52 -0.39 -1.46
C ASN A 173 20.74 0.73 -0.74
N PRO A 174 21.14 2.00 -0.84
CA PRO A 174 20.42 3.10 -0.22
C PRO A 174 19.03 3.31 -0.83
N ILE A 175 17.98 3.15 -0.03
CA ILE A 175 16.59 3.41 -0.42
C ILE A 175 16.29 4.89 -0.17
N VAL A 176 15.83 5.59 -1.20
CA VAL A 176 15.42 6.99 -1.08
C VAL A 176 14.05 7.07 -0.41
N MET A 177 14.01 7.77 0.72
CA MET A 177 12.81 8.07 1.50
C MET A 177 12.21 9.41 1.10
N ARG A 178 13.08 10.38 0.86
CA ARG A 178 12.70 11.76 0.57
C ARG A 178 13.79 12.46 -0.25
N GLU A 179 13.38 13.26 -1.23
CA GLU A 179 14.27 14.15 -2.01
C GLU A 179 13.69 15.57 -1.98
N GLY A 180 14.40 16.51 -1.35
CA GLY A 180 13.88 17.87 -1.16
C GLY A 180 12.52 17.87 -0.44
N ALA A 181 11.46 18.33 -1.10
CA ALA A 181 10.08 18.31 -0.57
C ALA A 181 9.28 17.06 -0.98
N SER A 182 9.85 16.17 -1.79
CA SER A 182 9.17 14.99 -2.32
C SER A 182 9.40 13.77 -1.43
N VAL A 183 8.32 13.15 -0.96
CA VAL A 183 8.34 11.87 -0.23
C VAL A 183 8.15 10.75 -1.24
N LYS A 184 8.92 9.66 -1.10
CA LYS A 184 8.87 8.51 -2.01
C LYS A 184 7.82 7.48 -1.58
N CYS A 185 7.34 6.69 -2.53
CA CYS A 185 6.19 5.81 -2.30
C CYS A 185 6.45 4.68 -1.29
N ASN A 186 7.71 4.26 -1.08
CA ASN A 186 8.10 3.38 0.03
C ASN A 186 7.73 3.97 1.40
N LEU A 187 8.06 5.24 1.66
CA LEU A 187 7.76 5.94 2.90
C LEU A 187 6.26 6.24 3.02
N ILE A 188 5.57 6.49 1.90
CA ILE A 188 4.11 6.63 1.88
C ILE A 188 3.45 5.32 2.32
N LEU A 189 3.80 4.19 1.71
CA LEU A 189 3.24 2.89 2.09
C LEU A 189 3.60 2.51 3.53
N ALA A 190 4.85 2.71 3.95
CA ALA A 190 5.25 2.48 5.34
C ALA A 190 4.42 3.30 6.33
N THR A 191 4.09 4.54 5.97
CA THR A 191 3.20 5.39 6.77
C THR A 191 1.78 4.84 6.79
N LEU A 192 1.25 4.37 5.66
CA LEU A 192 -0.07 3.72 5.61
C LEU A 192 -0.13 2.51 6.54
N LEU A 193 0.84 1.60 6.44
CA LEU A 193 0.95 0.41 7.30
C LEU A 193 0.99 0.80 8.78
N HIS A 194 1.79 1.82 9.13
CA HIS A 194 1.85 2.33 10.50
C HIS A 194 0.53 2.92 10.99
N LEU A 195 -0.20 3.65 10.12
CA LEU A 195 -1.51 4.21 10.46
C LEU A 195 -2.56 3.12 10.69
N VAL A 196 -2.60 2.12 9.80
CA VAL A 196 -3.50 0.97 9.91
C VAL A 196 -3.22 0.20 11.20
N TYR A 197 -1.95 -0.13 11.46
CA TYR A 197 -1.54 -0.77 12.71
C TYR A 197 -1.97 0.01 13.94
N ASN A 198 -1.69 1.31 14.00
CA ASN A 198 -2.02 2.11 15.19
C ASN A 198 -3.53 2.21 15.41
N LYS A 199 -4.33 2.33 14.33
CA LYS A 199 -5.78 2.47 14.43
C LYS A 199 -6.45 1.16 14.88
N HIS A 200 -6.01 0.04 14.33
CA HIS A 200 -6.70 -1.24 14.52
C HIS A 200 -6.02 -2.15 15.53
N GLN A 201 -4.75 -1.92 15.86
CA GLN A 201 -3.87 -2.79 16.65
C GLN A 201 -3.69 -4.17 15.98
N SER A 202 -3.53 -4.17 14.67
CA SER A 202 -3.49 -5.38 13.84
C SER A 202 -2.24 -6.19 14.13
N GLU A 203 -2.41 -7.48 14.41
CA GLU A 203 -1.33 -8.45 14.54
C GLU A 203 -0.80 -8.84 13.16
N ASP A 204 -1.71 -8.91 12.18
CA ASP A 204 -1.40 -9.18 10.78
C ASP A 204 -1.97 -8.07 9.88
N ILE A 205 -1.18 -7.63 8.92
CA ILE A 205 -1.62 -6.79 7.81
C ILE A 205 -1.54 -7.62 6.53
N ILE A 206 -2.67 -7.85 5.89
CA ILE A 206 -2.78 -8.57 4.63
C ILE A 206 -2.89 -7.53 3.52
N HIS A 207 -1.91 -7.51 2.62
CA HIS A 207 -1.90 -6.58 1.50
C HIS A 207 -2.11 -7.38 0.21
N ILE A 208 -3.17 -7.05 -0.53
CA ILE A 208 -3.50 -7.68 -1.81
C ILE A 208 -3.51 -6.57 -2.85
N SER A 209 -2.63 -6.64 -3.84
CA SER A 209 -2.43 -5.56 -4.81
C SER A 209 -2.07 -6.08 -6.19
N ASN A 210 -2.24 -5.25 -7.21
CA ASN A 210 -1.68 -5.50 -8.54
C ASN A 210 -0.17 -5.81 -8.47
N ASP A 211 0.31 -6.76 -9.28
CA ASP A 211 1.69 -7.23 -9.29
C ASP A 211 2.72 -6.18 -9.73
N ILE A 212 2.30 -5.15 -10.45
CA ILE A 212 3.15 -3.98 -10.76
C ILE A 212 3.67 -3.28 -9.50
N TYR A 213 3.03 -3.49 -8.35
CA TYR A 213 3.41 -2.87 -7.08
C TYR A 213 4.37 -3.73 -6.25
N VAL A 214 4.84 -4.89 -6.72
CA VAL A 214 5.73 -5.79 -5.96
C VAL A 214 6.89 -5.06 -5.29
N ASP A 215 7.65 -4.27 -6.04
CA ASP A 215 8.80 -3.54 -5.49
C ASP A 215 8.37 -2.42 -4.53
N ARG A 216 7.24 -1.76 -4.83
CA ARG A 216 6.66 -0.73 -3.95
C ARG A 216 6.29 -1.32 -2.59
N VAL A 217 5.67 -2.50 -2.59
CA VAL A 217 5.26 -3.20 -1.38
C VAL A 217 6.46 -3.71 -0.60
N ARG A 218 7.40 -4.41 -1.24
CA ARG A 218 8.65 -4.88 -0.62
C ARG A 218 9.39 -3.77 0.12
N LEU A 219 9.64 -2.66 -0.58
CA LEU A 219 10.38 -1.54 -0.01
C LEU A 219 9.57 -0.81 1.06
N GLY A 220 8.25 -0.68 0.90
CA GLY A 220 7.39 -0.05 1.90
C GLY A 220 7.30 -0.83 3.21
N GLU A 221 7.19 -2.16 3.15
CA GLU A 221 7.17 -3.03 4.34
C GLU A 221 8.51 -3.00 5.08
N TYR A 222 9.63 -3.08 4.35
CA TYR A 222 10.97 -2.93 4.92
C TYR A 222 11.13 -1.60 5.65
N VAL A 223 10.74 -0.49 5.00
CA VAL A 223 10.76 0.83 5.61
C VAL A 223 9.83 0.91 6.83
N ALA A 224 8.68 0.25 6.81
CA ALA A 224 7.77 0.21 7.95
C ALA A 224 8.42 -0.44 9.18
N SER A 225 9.13 -1.55 8.97
CA SER A 225 9.93 -2.20 10.01
C SER A 225 11.03 -1.25 10.52
N GLU A 226 11.88 -0.72 9.64
CA GLU A 226 13.09 0.00 10.05
C GLU A 226 12.84 1.39 10.65
N VAL A 227 11.84 2.11 10.14
CA VAL A 227 11.56 3.50 10.53
C VAL A 227 10.48 3.59 11.60
N TYR A 228 9.44 2.76 11.49
CA TYR A 228 8.30 2.79 12.40
C TYR A 228 8.35 1.71 13.48
N ASN A 229 9.29 0.75 13.40
CA ASN A 229 9.31 -0.46 14.24
C ASN A 229 7.94 -1.16 14.20
N LEU A 230 7.38 -1.33 13.00
CA LEU A 230 6.09 -1.97 12.80
C LEU A 230 6.12 -3.38 13.41
N LYS A 231 5.15 -3.69 14.28
CA LYS A 231 5.08 -4.97 14.99
C LYS A 231 4.15 -5.99 14.33
N SER A 232 3.34 -5.56 13.37
CA SER A 232 2.46 -6.44 12.60
C SER A 232 3.28 -7.32 11.67
N TYR A 233 2.82 -8.56 11.46
CA TYR A 233 3.29 -9.39 10.36
C TYR A 233 2.59 -8.96 9.08
N CYS A 234 3.36 -8.66 8.04
CA CYS A 234 2.82 -8.33 6.72
C CYS A 234 2.73 -9.60 5.86
N HIS A 235 1.59 -9.79 5.21
CA HIS A 235 1.34 -10.87 4.26
C HIS A 235 0.99 -10.25 2.91
N SER A 236 1.92 -10.29 1.96
CA SER A 236 1.79 -9.63 0.67
C SER A 236 1.39 -10.62 -0.42
N PHE A 237 0.23 -10.40 -1.02
CA PHE A 237 -0.28 -11.12 -2.17
C PHE A 237 -0.37 -10.17 -3.35
N PHE A 238 -0.07 -10.73 -4.52
CA PHE A 238 -0.11 -10.02 -5.78
C PHE A 238 -0.99 -10.76 -6.76
N CYS A 239 -1.68 -10.00 -7.60
CA CYS A 239 -2.53 -10.57 -8.63
C CYS A 239 -2.44 -9.79 -9.94
N ASP A 240 -2.70 -10.52 -11.02
CA ASP A 240 -3.09 -9.98 -12.32
C ASP A 240 -4.56 -10.34 -12.58
N GLU A 241 -5.02 -10.31 -13.83
CA GLU A 241 -6.40 -10.62 -14.23
C GLU A 241 -6.80 -12.09 -13.97
N GLU A 242 -5.84 -13.02 -13.95
CA GLU A 242 -6.10 -14.47 -13.94
C GLU A 242 -5.46 -15.22 -12.76
N ASN A 243 -4.41 -14.65 -12.17
CA ASN A 243 -3.53 -15.33 -11.24
C ASN A 243 -3.33 -14.53 -9.95
N SER A 244 -3.09 -15.26 -8.87
CA SER A 244 -2.63 -14.68 -7.60
C SER A 244 -1.45 -15.48 -7.04
N TYR A 245 -0.56 -14.79 -6.36
CA TYR A 245 0.59 -15.41 -5.70
C TYR A 245 1.00 -14.62 -4.46
N LYS A 246 1.68 -15.31 -3.54
CA LYS A 246 2.30 -14.69 -2.38
C LYS A 246 3.75 -14.33 -2.67
N LYS A 247 4.24 -13.24 -2.10
CA LYS A 247 5.70 -13.02 -1.95
C LYS A 247 6.07 -12.97 -0.48
N ASP A 248 7.08 -13.75 -0.15
CA ASP A 248 7.82 -13.65 1.10
C ASP A 248 9.14 -12.95 0.81
N TRP A 249 9.49 -11.96 1.62
CA TRP A 249 10.77 -11.26 1.51
C TRP A 249 11.82 -12.03 2.32
N SER A 250 12.83 -12.56 1.64
CA SER A 250 13.99 -13.23 2.25
C SER A 250 15.03 -12.24 2.76
#